data_AF-A0A9E2YR73-F1
#
_entry.id   AF-A0A9E2YR73-F1
#
_cell.length_a   1.000
_cell.length_b   1.000
_cell.length_c   1.000
_cell.angle_alpha   90.00
_cell.angle_beta   90.00
_cell.angle_gamma   90.00
#
_symmetry.space_group_name_H-M   'P 1'
#
loop_
_entity.id
_entity.type
_entity.pdbx_description
1 polymer ?
#
loop_
_entity_poly.entity_id
_entity_poly.type
_entity_poly.pdbx_seq_one_letter_code
_entity_poly.pdbx_strand_id
1 'polypeptide(L)'
;MKQERVLACVLLLEIALFSVTGVNFFTRVNFFEVIRLSAELGLLSLALTPVIISGGIDLSVGSAMGMAAVVFGALWHDAGLPVWAAASATLATGALAGAVNALPIALLRIPPLIVTLGTYSLFRGFAEGFTGGVVTYTNFPRTFLELGQGYLWGVVPDQTLVFMAFIGAYWALLHRSVIGRALYAMGFNYEGARYAGIPVRQRIGLVYVLSGLVASAAAIIYVAHIGEAKPDAGTGYELMAITAVVLGGTSIFGGRGTIAGTVLGLFVIVVLQNGLRLSGLPAELTGILTGLLLVVTISIDHVRSATVREPAAPGTFRMKNSHVAILSGVILIAALLIAGSNWMVVSTLRERLPQAQANTIGRRTVVGMMPKAKGDPYFVSCRQGAEEAAKQTGIELIWDGPTDLDPAKQNEVVEGWITRGVSTVAVSVENRAAISTVLRKARSRGIHVITWDSDAEADARDFFINQATPQGIGYTLMDRAAKLLGAKGEFAIITASLTATNQNEWIHFIQQRLNEKYPAMKLAVTRPGEGDRQRAFSETQTILKVYPNVKLIMGIETPAVPGAGEAVKQSGRTDVKVIGLSLPNICKPYIHSGVVDSIVL
;
A
#
# COMPACT_ATOMS: atom_id res chain seq x y z
N MET A 1 16.42 -10.55 26.69
CA MET A 1 16.29 -9.71 27.91
C MET A 1 16.76 -8.25 27.77
N LYS A 2 18.02 -7.91 27.45
CA LYS A 2 18.43 -6.47 27.38
C LYS A 2 17.81 -5.70 26.20
N GLN A 3 17.73 -6.31 25.00
CA GLN A 3 17.13 -5.66 23.81
C GLN A 3 15.60 -5.57 23.88
N GLU A 4 14.91 -6.64 24.27
CA GLU A 4 13.44 -6.64 24.45
C GLU A 4 12.96 -5.55 25.43
N ARG A 5 13.73 -5.28 26.50
CA ARG A 5 13.42 -4.18 27.43
C ARG A 5 13.62 -2.81 26.79
N VAL A 6 14.65 -2.62 25.96
CA VAL A 6 14.86 -1.36 25.24
C VAL A 6 13.73 -1.14 24.24
N LEU A 7 13.35 -2.16 23.47
CA LEU A 7 12.22 -2.11 22.54
C LEU A 7 10.91 -1.82 23.24
N ALA A 8 10.65 -2.47 24.37
CA ALA A 8 9.49 -2.18 25.19
C ALA A 8 9.49 -0.71 25.66
N CYS A 9 10.65 -0.16 26.07
CA CYS A 9 10.75 1.26 26.41
C CYS A 9 10.49 2.17 25.21
N VAL A 10 11.02 1.84 24.02
CA VAL A 10 10.78 2.60 22.78
C VAL A 10 9.29 2.59 22.45
N LEU A 11 8.66 1.41 22.45
CA LEU A 11 7.23 1.25 22.21
C LEU A 11 6.39 2.04 23.22
N LEU A 12 6.73 1.96 24.52
CA LEU A 12 6.04 2.74 25.55
C LEU A 12 6.18 4.25 25.33
N LEU A 13 7.33 4.69 24.84
CA LEU A 13 7.59 6.10 24.57
C LEU A 13 6.86 6.57 23.30
N GLU A 14 6.80 5.76 22.24
CA GLU A 14 5.94 6.02 21.08
C GLU A 14 4.46 6.10 21.48
N ILE A 15 3.98 5.16 22.31
CA ILE A 15 2.62 5.19 22.84
C ILE A 15 2.39 6.47 23.65
N ALA A 16 3.32 6.86 24.52
CA ALA A 16 3.20 8.10 25.29
C ALA A 16 3.19 9.33 24.37
N LEU A 17 4.06 9.39 23.37
CA LEU A 17 4.13 10.48 22.40
C LEU A 17 2.83 10.62 21.60
N PHE A 18 2.35 9.52 21.03
CA PHE A 18 1.13 9.52 20.21
C PHE A 18 -0.14 9.61 21.05
N SER A 19 -0.10 9.29 22.35
CA SER A 19 -1.22 9.59 23.25
C SER A 19 -1.48 11.10 23.41
N VAL A 20 -0.44 11.91 23.25
CA VAL A 20 -0.54 13.38 23.34
C VAL A 20 -0.75 14.02 21.97
N THR A 21 -0.08 13.51 20.94
CA THR A 21 -0.10 14.11 19.59
C THR A 21 -1.22 13.58 18.69
N GLY A 22 -1.58 12.30 18.84
CA GLY A 22 -2.56 11.63 17.99
C GLY A 22 -3.98 11.80 18.52
N VAL A 23 -4.90 12.20 17.65
CA VAL A 23 -6.32 12.31 18.02
C VAL A 23 -6.91 10.90 18.13
N ASN A 24 -7.61 10.60 19.22
CA ASN A 24 -8.20 9.29 19.55
C ASN A 24 -7.19 8.12 19.61
N PHE A 25 -5.90 8.40 19.74
CA PHE A 25 -4.88 7.35 19.79
C PHE A 25 -5.08 6.39 20.98
N PHE A 26 -5.42 6.90 22.17
CA PHE A 26 -5.63 6.08 23.37
C PHE A 26 -7.07 5.52 23.49
N THR A 27 -7.72 5.23 22.37
CA THR A 27 -9.08 4.67 22.35
C THR A 27 -9.06 3.15 22.16
N ARG A 28 -10.11 2.48 22.66
CA ARG A 28 -10.30 1.04 22.43
C ARG A 28 -10.37 0.70 20.94
N VAL A 29 -11.02 1.54 20.14
CA VAL A 29 -11.13 1.37 18.69
C VAL A 29 -9.74 1.34 18.06
N ASN A 30 -8.89 2.32 18.40
CA ASN A 30 -7.53 2.37 17.87
C ASN A 30 -6.67 1.17 18.30
N PHE A 31 -6.79 0.72 19.55
CA PHE A 31 -6.05 -0.44 20.03
C PHE A 31 -6.32 -1.69 19.18
N PHE A 32 -7.59 -1.94 18.85
CA PHE A 32 -7.96 -3.06 17.98
C PHE A 32 -7.59 -2.83 16.52
N GLU A 33 -7.55 -1.59 16.05
CA GLU A 33 -7.07 -1.26 14.72
C GLU A 33 -5.57 -1.52 14.55
N VAL A 34 -4.76 -1.18 15.55
CA VAL A 34 -3.33 -1.53 15.58
C VAL A 34 -3.13 -3.05 15.50
N ILE A 35 -3.95 -3.83 16.22
CA ILE A 35 -3.91 -5.29 16.15
C ILE A 35 -4.30 -5.79 14.75
N ARG A 36 -5.33 -5.20 14.14
CA ARG A 36 -5.76 -5.52 12.77
C ARG A 36 -4.59 -5.32 11.80
N LEU A 37 -4.02 -4.13 11.74
CA LEU A 37 -2.89 -3.79 10.86
C LEU A 37 -1.61 -4.61 11.12
N SER A 38 -1.49 -5.20 12.31
CA SER A 38 -0.35 -6.05 12.65
C SER A 38 -0.45 -7.47 12.10
N ALA A 39 -1.62 -7.93 11.63
CA ALA A 39 -1.83 -9.34 11.31
C ALA A 39 -1.02 -9.78 10.07
N GLU A 40 -1.18 -9.09 8.94
CA GLU A 40 -0.54 -9.44 7.67
C GLU A 40 0.98 -9.28 7.76
N LEU A 41 1.44 -8.09 8.17
CA LEU A 41 2.85 -7.81 8.36
C LEU A 41 3.47 -8.73 9.43
N GLY A 42 2.74 -8.99 10.50
CA GLY A 42 3.18 -9.85 11.59
C GLY A 42 3.35 -11.31 11.16
N LEU A 43 2.42 -11.85 10.36
CA LEU A 43 2.58 -13.19 9.79
C LEU A 43 3.87 -13.30 8.98
N LEU A 44 4.13 -12.33 8.09
CA LEU A 44 5.36 -12.32 7.30
C LEU A 44 6.60 -12.19 8.20
N SER A 45 6.56 -11.32 9.22
CA SER A 45 7.66 -11.20 10.19
C SER A 45 7.93 -12.50 10.94
N LEU A 46 6.88 -13.20 11.41
CA LEU A 46 7.03 -14.50 12.08
C LEU A 46 7.67 -15.54 11.17
N ALA A 47 7.30 -15.54 9.89
CA ALA A 47 7.85 -16.44 8.89
C ALA A 47 9.33 -16.18 8.60
N LEU A 48 9.72 -14.89 8.58
CA LEU A 48 11.10 -14.47 8.38
C LEU A 48 12.00 -14.70 9.60
N THR A 49 11.47 -14.70 10.83
CA THR A 49 12.29 -14.93 12.04
C THR A 49 13.16 -16.20 11.96
N PRO A 50 12.63 -17.42 11.70
CA PRO A 50 13.45 -18.61 11.57
C PRO A 50 14.36 -18.60 10.34
N VAL A 51 13.97 -17.94 9.25
CA VAL A 51 14.83 -17.78 8.05
C VAL A 51 16.09 -16.99 8.42
N ILE A 52 15.92 -15.85 9.09
CA ILE A 52 17.02 -14.98 9.52
C ILE A 52 17.86 -15.64 10.61
N ILE A 53 17.23 -16.30 11.61
CA ILE A 53 17.96 -17.08 12.63
C ILE A 53 18.84 -18.15 11.98
N SER A 54 18.41 -18.76 10.89
CA SER A 54 19.19 -19.78 10.17
C SER A 54 20.36 -19.22 9.34
N GLY A 55 20.51 -17.89 9.27
CA GLY A 55 21.54 -17.19 8.48
C GLY A 55 21.11 -16.87 7.04
N GLY A 56 19.82 -16.96 6.73
CA GLY A 56 19.26 -16.63 5.42
C GLY A 56 18.47 -15.32 5.42
N ILE A 57 18.13 -14.84 4.23
CA ILE A 57 17.20 -13.72 4.02
C ILE A 57 16.22 -14.17 2.94
N ASP A 58 14.94 -13.81 3.09
CA ASP A 58 13.90 -14.03 2.08
C ASP A 58 13.28 -12.70 1.68
N LEU A 59 13.79 -12.11 0.59
CA LEU A 59 13.22 -10.90 0.00
C LEU A 59 11.95 -11.18 -0.81
N SER A 60 11.71 -12.43 -1.20
CA SER A 60 10.58 -12.79 -2.08
C SER A 60 9.25 -12.87 -1.34
N VAL A 61 9.24 -12.84 0.00
CA VAL A 61 8.03 -13.08 0.81
C VAL A 61 6.85 -12.14 0.48
N GLY A 62 7.12 -10.85 0.21
CA GLY A 62 6.10 -9.88 -0.18
C GLY A 62 5.56 -10.15 -1.59
N SER A 63 6.44 -10.44 -2.55
CA SER A 63 6.04 -10.83 -3.91
C SER A 63 5.32 -12.19 -3.97
N ALA A 64 5.66 -13.13 -3.08
CA ALA A 64 4.99 -14.42 -2.95
C ALA A 64 3.57 -14.24 -2.40
N MET A 65 3.38 -13.31 -1.45
CA MET A 65 2.06 -12.88 -1.01
C MET A 65 1.25 -12.26 -2.15
N GLY A 66 1.85 -11.38 -2.96
CA GLY A 66 1.19 -10.80 -4.14
C GLY A 66 0.76 -11.84 -5.18
N MET A 67 1.65 -12.77 -5.52
CA MET A 67 1.33 -13.91 -6.39
C MET A 67 0.21 -14.77 -5.79
N ALA A 68 0.26 -15.07 -4.49
CA ALA A 68 -0.76 -15.85 -3.81
C ALA A 68 -2.13 -15.13 -3.81
N ALA A 69 -2.16 -13.81 -3.69
CA ALA A 69 -3.38 -13.02 -3.80
C ALA A 69 -4.01 -13.17 -5.20
N VAL A 70 -3.22 -13.00 -6.27
CA VAL A 70 -3.69 -13.17 -7.65
C VAL A 70 -4.18 -14.59 -7.90
N VAL A 71 -3.44 -15.61 -7.47
CA VAL A 71 -3.86 -17.02 -7.62
C VAL A 71 -5.16 -17.28 -6.86
N PHE A 72 -5.30 -16.74 -5.66
CA PHE A 72 -6.55 -16.85 -4.90
C PHE A 72 -7.74 -16.20 -5.63
N GLY A 73 -7.55 -14.98 -6.13
CA GLY A 73 -8.56 -14.26 -6.90
C GLY A 73 -8.95 -15.01 -8.18
N ALA A 74 -7.99 -15.48 -8.96
CA ALA A 74 -8.21 -16.25 -10.19
C ALA A 74 -8.92 -17.58 -9.93
N LEU A 75 -8.55 -18.31 -8.88
CA LEU A 75 -9.18 -19.59 -8.53
C LEU A 75 -10.65 -19.40 -8.10
N TRP A 76 -10.94 -18.34 -7.36
CA TRP A 76 -12.31 -18.04 -6.95
C TRP A 76 -13.15 -17.48 -8.09
N HIS A 77 -12.64 -16.47 -8.81
CA HIS A 77 -13.38 -15.73 -9.83
C HIS A 77 -13.41 -16.44 -11.18
N ASP A 78 -12.24 -16.78 -11.73
CA ASP A 78 -12.12 -17.30 -13.10
C ASP A 78 -12.35 -18.81 -13.17
N ALA A 79 -11.84 -19.56 -12.19
CA ALA A 79 -12.08 -21.00 -12.10
C ALA A 79 -13.38 -21.34 -11.33
N GLY A 80 -14.05 -20.36 -10.73
CA GLY A 80 -15.34 -20.54 -10.06
C GLY A 80 -15.30 -21.44 -8.82
N LEU A 81 -14.12 -21.64 -8.20
CA LEU A 81 -14.00 -22.50 -7.04
C LEU A 81 -14.67 -21.88 -5.80
N PRO A 82 -15.26 -22.71 -4.90
CA PRO A 82 -15.69 -22.23 -3.60
C PRO A 82 -14.54 -21.54 -2.85
N VAL A 83 -14.82 -20.45 -2.14
CA VAL A 83 -13.79 -19.58 -1.55
C VAL A 83 -12.80 -20.33 -0.64
N TRP A 84 -13.27 -21.30 0.14
CA TRP A 84 -12.41 -22.11 1.01
C TRP A 84 -11.56 -23.14 0.25
N ALA A 85 -12.04 -23.63 -0.89
CA ALA A 85 -11.27 -24.49 -1.77
C ALA A 85 -10.18 -23.68 -2.49
N ALA A 86 -10.51 -22.48 -2.98
CA ALA A 86 -9.54 -21.53 -3.52
C ALA A 86 -8.47 -21.18 -2.48
N ALA A 87 -8.85 -20.89 -1.24
CA ALA A 87 -7.92 -20.59 -0.16
C ALA A 87 -6.96 -21.75 0.13
N SER A 88 -7.48 -22.98 0.18
CA SER A 88 -6.67 -24.18 0.41
C SER A 88 -5.67 -24.43 -0.72
N ALA A 89 -6.08 -24.24 -1.98
CA ALA A 89 -5.20 -24.35 -3.14
C ALA A 89 -4.15 -23.22 -3.15
N THR A 90 -4.51 -22.00 -2.75
CA THR A 90 -3.56 -20.90 -2.61
C THR A 90 -2.49 -21.19 -1.55
N LEU A 91 -2.83 -21.82 -0.42
CA LEU A 91 -1.86 -22.25 0.57
C LEU A 91 -0.85 -23.26 -0.01
N ALA A 92 -1.32 -24.18 -0.85
CA ALA A 92 -0.45 -25.12 -1.56
C ALA A 92 0.48 -24.39 -2.54
N THR A 93 -0.03 -23.41 -3.29
CA THR A 93 0.78 -22.56 -4.18
C THR A 93 1.86 -21.79 -3.41
N GLY A 94 1.54 -21.25 -2.23
CA GLY A 94 2.53 -20.61 -1.37
C GLY A 94 3.61 -21.57 -0.89
N ALA A 95 3.24 -22.76 -0.42
CA ALA A 95 4.21 -23.79 -0.04
C ALA A 95 5.11 -24.21 -1.21
N LEU A 96 4.56 -24.31 -2.43
CA LEU A 96 5.31 -24.57 -3.67
C LEU A 96 6.26 -23.41 -4.00
N ALA A 97 5.83 -22.16 -3.86
CA ALA A 97 6.70 -20.99 -4.03
C ALA A 97 7.87 -21.01 -3.05
N GLY A 98 7.60 -21.34 -1.78
CA GLY A 98 8.63 -21.56 -0.78
C GLY A 98 9.56 -22.73 -1.13
N ALA A 99 9.04 -23.80 -1.75
CA ALA A 99 9.84 -24.91 -2.24
C ALA A 99 10.76 -24.52 -3.41
N VAL A 100 10.30 -23.64 -4.31
CA VAL A 100 11.12 -23.07 -5.40
C VAL A 100 12.33 -22.32 -4.84
N ASN A 101 12.18 -21.62 -3.71
CA ASN A 101 13.32 -21.03 -2.99
C ASN A 101 14.16 -22.10 -2.28
N ALA A 102 13.50 -23.04 -1.59
CA ALA A 102 14.16 -24.06 -0.79
C ALA A 102 15.12 -24.94 -1.60
N LEU A 103 14.75 -25.33 -2.83
CA LEU A 103 15.52 -26.25 -3.67
C LEU A 103 16.95 -25.73 -3.97
N PRO A 104 17.15 -24.57 -4.62
CA PRO A 104 18.48 -24.04 -4.90
C PRO A 104 19.25 -23.69 -3.63
N ILE A 105 18.59 -23.23 -2.57
CA ILE A 105 19.26 -22.85 -1.32
C ILE A 105 19.74 -24.10 -0.58
N ALA A 106 18.88 -25.09 -0.39
CA ALA A 106 19.19 -26.28 0.41
C ALA A 106 20.03 -27.32 -0.35
N LEU A 107 19.76 -27.54 -1.64
CA LEU A 107 20.42 -28.57 -2.43
C LEU A 107 21.69 -28.03 -3.10
N LEU A 108 21.56 -26.90 -3.81
CA LEU A 108 22.65 -26.31 -4.60
C LEU A 108 23.54 -25.35 -3.79
N ARG A 109 23.14 -25.00 -2.56
CA ARG A 109 23.88 -24.09 -1.66
C ARG A 109 24.11 -22.70 -2.27
N ILE A 110 23.19 -22.25 -3.11
CA ILE A 110 23.22 -20.88 -3.64
C ILE A 110 22.90 -19.92 -2.48
N PRO A 111 23.62 -18.80 -2.34
CA PRO A 111 23.32 -17.79 -1.32
C PRO A 111 21.84 -17.38 -1.34
N PRO A 112 21.12 -17.42 -0.20
CA PRO A 112 19.69 -17.18 -0.17
C PRO A 112 19.24 -15.83 -0.71
N LEU A 113 20.04 -14.79 -0.49
CA LEU A 113 19.76 -13.44 -0.99
C LEU A 113 19.66 -13.42 -2.53
N ILE A 114 20.54 -14.14 -3.22
CA ILE A 114 20.55 -14.19 -4.70
C ILE A 114 19.29 -14.91 -5.20
N VAL A 115 18.96 -16.05 -4.60
CA VAL A 115 17.77 -16.82 -4.96
C VAL A 115 16.51 -15.99 -4.74
N THR A 116 16.38 -15.37 -3.56
CA THR A 116 15.17 -14.67 -3.14
C THR A 116 15.01 -13.31 -3.80
N LEU A 117 16.10 -12.67 -4.24
CA LEU A 117 16.03 -11.52 -5.14
C LEU A 117 15.56 -11.94 -6.55
N GLY A 118 16.03 -13.09 -7.06
CA GLY A 118 15.58 -13.62 -8.34
C GLY A 118 14.11 -14.02 -8.31
N THR A 119 13.67 -14.71 -7.26
CA THR A 119 12.27 -15.11 -7.09
C THR A 119 11.37 -13.96 -6.68
N TYR A 120 11.89 -12.88 -6.07
CA TYR A 120 11.15 -11.63 -5.91
C TYR A 120 10.62 -11.13 -7.26
N SER A 121 11.51 -10.97 -8.24
CA SER A 121 11.13 -10.54 -9.58
C SER A 121 10.29 -11.57 -10.31
N LEU A 122 10.55 -12.87 -10.10
CA LEU A 122 9.76 -13.95 -10.71
C LEU A 122 8.31 -13.95 -10.22
N PHE A 123 8.08 -13.92 -8.91
CA PHE A 123 6.74 -13.97 -8.33
C PHE A 123 5.97 -12.68 -8.60
N ARG A 124 6.63 -11.52 -8.51
CA ARG A 124 6.02 -10.23 -8.88
C ARG A 124 5.66 -10.21 -10.37
N GLY A 125 6.60 -10.58 -11.24
CA GLY A 125 6.38 -10.64 -12.68
C GLY A 125 5.33 -11.67 -13.09
N PHE A 126 5.19 -12.77 -12.35
CA PHE A 126 4.08 -13.71 -12.54
C PHE A 126 2.74 -13.07 -12.16
N ALA A 127 2.65 -12.44 -11.00
CA ALA A 127 1.43 -11.79 -10.52
C ALA A 127 0.96 -10.70 -11.51
N GLU A 128 1.89 -9.83 -11.94
CA GLU A 128 1.64 -8.78 -12.92
C GLU A 128 1.36 -9.35 -14.32
N GLY A 129 2.17 -10.30 -14.78
CA GLY A 129 2.01 -10.90 -16.11
C GLY A 129 0.69 -11.65 -16.27
N PHE A 130 0.25 -12.36 -15.22
CA PHE A 130 -1.03 -13.08 -15.22
C PHE A 130 -2.23 -12.13 -15.26
N THR A 131 -2.14 -10.99 -14.56
CA THR A 131 -3.20 -9.97 -14.49
C THR A 131 -3.08 -8.89 -15.58
N GLY A 132 -2.05 -8.95 -16.42
CA GLY A 132 -1.67 -7.84 -17.32
C GLY A 132 -1.32 -6.53 -16.58
N GLY A 133 -1.05 -6.60 -15.28
CA GLY A 133 -0.80 -5.47 -14.38
C GLY A 133 -2.04 -4.69 -13.95
N VAL A 134 -3.23 -5.07 -14.45
CA VAL A 134 -4.42 -4.21 -14.39
C VAL A 134 -5.66 -4.92 -13.84
N VAL A 135 -5.67 -6.25 -13.84
CA VAL A 135 -6.79 -7.04 -13.31
C VAL A 135 -6.69 -7.12 -11.79
N THR A 136 -7.71 -6.60 -11.12
CA THR A 136 -7.94 -6.72 -9.68
C THR A 136 -9.24 -7.49 -9.46
N TYR A 137 -9.16 -8.61 -8.73
CA TYR A 137 -10.33 -9.42 -8.39
C TYR A 137 -11.04 -8.84 -7.18
N THR A 138 -12.36 -8.68 -7.25
CA THR A 138 -13.20 -8.04 -6.23
C THR A 138 -14.50 -8.83 -6.03
N ASN A 139 -15.41 -8.36 -5.18
CA ASN A 139 -16.73 -8.97 -4.93
C ASN A 139 -16.69 -10.35 -4.25
N PHE A 140 -15.67 -10.60 -3.42
CA PHE A 140 -15.62 -11.81 -2.61
C PHE A 140 -16.85 -11.96 -1.69
N PRO A 141 -17.28 -13.19 -1.37
CA PRO A 141 -18.47 -13.42 -0.57
C PRO A 141 -18.33 -12.82 0.84
N ARG A 142 -19.41 -12.24 1.36
CA ARG A 142 -19.44 -11.58 2.68
C ARG A 142 -18.93 -12.46 3.82
N THR A 143 -19.28 -13.75 3.81
CA THR A 143 -18.82 -14.72 4.82
C THR A 143 -17.29 -14.91 4.83
N PHE A 144 -16.62 -14.66 3.71
CA PHE A 144 -15.16 -14.66 3.63
C PHE A 144 -14.59 -13.32 4.08
N LEU A 145 -15.18 -12.20 3.64
CA LEU A 145 -14.75 -10.87 4.05
C LEU A 145 -14.85 -10.65 5.57
N GLU A 146 -15.80 -11.31 6.24
CA GLU A 146 -15.91 -11.29 7.70
C GLU A 146 -14.63 -11.79 8.40
N LEU A 147 -13.84 -12.67 7.77
CA LEU A 147 -12.53 -13.10 8.32
C LEU A 147 -11.56 -11.92 8.52
N GLY A 148 -11.56 -10.95 7.60
CA GLY A 148 -10.62 -9.82 7.59
C GLY A 148 -11.25 -8.49 7.97
N GLN A 149 -12.58 -8.35 7.93
CA GLN A 149 -13.34 -7.13 8.24
C GLN A 149 -14.22 -7.26 9.48
N GLY A 150 -14.43 -8.49 9.97
CA GLY A 150 -15.27 -8.80 11.12
C GLY A 150 -14.68 -8.36 12.45
N TYR A 151 -15.54 -8.43 13.47
CA TYR A 151 -15.21 -8.21 14.87
C TYR A 151 -15.89 -9.25 15.77
N LEU A 152 -15.12 -10.13 16.38
CA LEU A 152 -15.50 -11.02 17.47
C LEU A 152 -16.04 -10.20 18.65
N TRP A 153 -17.25 -10.53 19.08
CA TRP A 153 -18.00 -9.83 20.12
C TRP A 153 -18.09 -8.31 19.90
N GLY A 154 -18.02 -7.86 18.64
CA GLY A 154 -18.10 -6.45 18.26
C GLY A 154 -16.86 -5.62 18.60
N VAL A 155 -15.76 -6.26 19.02
CA VAL A 155 -14.59 -5.55 19.57
C VAL A 155 -13.27 -6.06 19.00
N VAL A 156 -13.04 -7.38 18.92
CA VAL A 156 -11.75 -7.96 18.54
C VAL A 156 -11.74 -8.32 17.05
N PRO A 157 -10.80 -7.85 16.22
CA PRO A 157 -10.72 -8.24 14.81
C PRO A 157 -10.58 -9.76 14.66
N ASP A 158 -11.33 -10.37 13.76
CA ASP A 158 -11.37 -11.83 13.58
C ASP A 158 -9.99 -12.41 13.23
N GLN A 159 -9.21 -11.69 12.41
CA GLN A 159 -7.83 -12.05 12.04
C GLN A 159 -6.86 -12.13 13.23
N THR A 160 -7.20 -11.56 14.39
CA THR A 160 -6.40 -11.65 15.61
C THR A 160 -6.21 -13.10 16.05
N LEU A 161 -7.24 -13.95 15.90
CA LEU A 161 -7.16 -15.36 16.30
C LEU A 161 -6.15 -16.13 15.44
N VAL A 162 -6.18 -15.89 14.13
CA VAL A 162 -5.23 -16.49 13.19
C VAL A 162 -3.82 -16.02 13.55
N PHE A 163 -3.62 -14.72 13.75
CA PHE A 163 -2.33 -14.16 14.10
C PHE A 163 -1.78 -14.75 15.42
N MET A 164 -2.61 -14.83 16.48
CA MET A 164 -2.22 -15.43 17.76
C MET A 164 -1.89 -16.93 17.64
N ALA A 165 -2.61 -17.67 16.80
CA ALA A 165 -2.31 -19.07 16.53
C ALA A 165 -0.92 -19.24 15.88
N PHE A 166 -0.57 -18.38 14.91
CA PHE A 166 0.76 -18.37 14.29
C PHE A 166 1.87 -17.95 15.26
N ILE A 167 1.64 -16.96 16.13
CA ILE A 167 2.59 -16.61 17.20
C ILE A 167 2.88 -17.83 18.07
N GLY A 168 1.83 -18.54 18.52
CA GLY A 168 1.96 -19.75 19.33
C GLY A 168 2.72 -20.87 18.61
N ALA A 169 2.38 -21.13 17.35
CA ALA A 169 3.01 -22.15 16.52
C ALA A 169 4.50 -21.87 16.29
N TYR A 170 4.87 -20.65 15.90
CA TYR A 170 6.26 -20.26 15.68
C TYR A 170 7.06 -20.17 16.98
N TRP A 171 6.42 -19.76 18.08
CA TRP A 171 7.04 -19.79 19.39
C TRP A 171 7.40 -21.22 19.81
N ALA A 172 6.47 -22.17 19.63
CA ALA A 172 6.72 -23.59 19.91
C ALA A 172 7.80 -24.18 18.97
N LEU A 173 7.74 -23.84 17.68
CA LEU A 173 8.73 -24.25 16.69
C LEU A 173 10.13 -23.78 17.08
N LEU A 174 10.32 -22.49 17.41
CA LEU A 174 11.66 -21.94 17.69
C LEU A 174 12.17 -22.25 19.11
N HIS A 175 11.34 -22.15 20.14
CA HIS A 175 11.80 -22.21 21.53
C HIS A 175 11.56 -23.55 22.22
N ARG A 176 10.66 -24.39 21.70
CA ARG A 176 10.32 -25.68 22.34
C ARG A 176 10.70 -26.90 21.52
N SER A 177 10.97 -26.76 20.21
CA SER A 177 11.28 -27.90 19.35
C SER A 177 12.79 -28.13 19.14
N VAL A 178 13.13 -29.35 18.69
CA VAL A 178 14.48 -29.71 18.23
C VAL A 178 14.85 -28.93 16.95
N ILE A 179 13.85 -28.63 16.11
CA ILE A 179 14.02 -27.87 14.87
C ILE A 179 14.56 -26.48 15.21
N GLY A 180 13.96 -25.79 16.18
CA GLY A 180 14.44 -24.48 16.65
C GLY A 180 15.90 -24.51 17.10
N ARG A 181 16.27 -25.44 17.98
CA ARG A 181 17.67 -25.61 18.41
C ARG A 181 18.64 -25.83 17.25
N ALA A 182 18.23 -26.63 16.26
CA ALA A 182 19.00 -26.85 15.06
C ALA A 182 19.18 -25.56 14.24
N LEU A 183 18.12 -24.73 14.09
CA LEU A 183 18.17 -23.45 13.39
C LEU A 183 19.14 -22.46 14.05
N TYR A 184 19.13 -22.36 15.38
CA TYR A 184 20.10 -21.52 16.10
C TYR A 184 21.54 -22.03 15.92
N ALA A 185 21.76 -23.35 16.01
CA ALA A 185 23.10 -23.94 15.86
C ALA A 185 23.68 -23.70 14.46
N MET A 186 22.87 -23.91 13.40
CA MET A 186 23.32 -23.68 12.03
C MET A 186 23.54 -22.19 11.71
N GLY A 187 22.75 -21.29 12.29
CA GLY A 187 22.94 -19.86 12.13
C GLY A 187 24.20 -19.34 12.82
N PHE A 188 24.65 -19.99 13.90
CA PHE A 188 25.91 -19.65 14.56
C PHE A 188 27.13 -20.19 13.79
N ASN A 189 27.08 -21.45 13.35
CA ASN A 189 28.12 -22.04 12.52
C ASN A 189 27.53 -23.16 11.64
N TYR A 190 27.36 -22.86 10.35
CA TYR A 190 26.80 -23.79 9.37
C TYR A 190 27.60 -25.10 9.27
N GLU A 191 28.92 -25.02 9.12
CA GLU A 191 29.78 -26.21 8.98
C GLU A 191 29.84 -27.00 10.29
N GLY A 192 29.90 -26.31 11.44
CA GLY A 192 29.86 -26.94 12.76
C GLY A 192 28.57 -27.74 12.98
N ALA A 193 27.41 -27.19 12.63
CA ALA A 193 26.13 -27.88 12.71
C ALA A 193 26.09 -29.12 11.78
N ARG A 194 26.66 -29.01 10.58
CA ARG A 194 26.76 -30.12 9.62
C ARG A 194 27.63 -31.25 10.15
N TYR A 195 28.80 -30.95 10.72
CA TYR A 195 29.68 -31.95 11.32
C TYR A 195 29.11 -32.57 12.61
N ALA A 196 28.23 -31.86 13.31
CA ALA A 196 27.46 -32.38 14.45
C ALA A 196 26.27 -33.27 14.04
N GLY A 197 26.11 -33.60 12.75
CA GLY A 197 25.04 -34.48 12.25
C GLY A 197 23.67 -33.83 12.15
N ILE A 198 23.57 -32.50 12.28
CA ILE A 198 22.29 -31.79 12.09
C ILE A 198 21.95 -31.83 10.59
N PRO A 199 20.70 -32.21 10.20
CA PRO A 199 20.32 -32.27 8.78
C PRO A 199 20.04 -30.86 8.23
N VAL A 200 21.09 -30.05 8.07
CA VAL A 200 21.03 -28.62 7.74
C VAL A 200 20.18 -28.35 6.48
N ARG A 201 20.35 -29.17 5.44
CA ARG A 201 19.59 -29.04 4.18
C ARG A 201 18.07 -29.12 4.39
N GLN A 202 17.62 -30.10 5.17
CA GLN A 202 16.19 -30.28 5.45
C GLN A 202 15.63 -29.14 6.31
N ARG A 203 16.43 -28.63 7.25
CA ARG A 203 16.03 -27.50 8.12
C ARG A 203 15.91 -26.19 7.35
N ILE A 204 16.86 -25.92 6.44
CA ILE A 204 16.77 -24.80 5.51
C ILE A 204 15.53 -24.95 4.62
N GLY A 205 15.34 -26.11 3.99
CA GLY A 205 14.20 -26.31 3.09
C GLY A 205 12.86 -26.09 3.80
N LEU A 206 12.74 -26.59 5.03
CA LEU A 206 11.55 -26.40 5.85
C LEU A 206 11.25 -24.91 6.11
N VAL A 207 12.22 -24.09 6.48
CA VAL A 207 11.95 -22.68 6.81
C VAL A 207 11.52 -21.87 5.60
N TYR A 208 12.05 -22.15 4.40
CA TYR A 208 11.63 -21.49 3.15
C TYR A 208 10.25 -21.96 2.68
N VAL A 209 9.93 -23.25 2.82
CA VAL A 209 8.56 -23.75 2.54
C VAL A 209 7.54 -23.12 3.49
N LEU A 210 7.87 -23.02 4.78
CA LEU A 210 7.04 -22.34 5.76
C LEU A 210 6.91 -20.84 5.46
N SER A 211 7.98 -20.19 4.96
CA SER A 211 7.93 -18.80 4.49
C SER A 211 6.87 -18.59 3.42
N GLY A 212 6.90 -19.41 2.35
CA GLY A 212 5.91 -19.35 1.27
C GLY A 212 4.49 -19.69 1.72
N LEU A 213 4.32 -20.69 2.59
CA LEU A 213 3.02 -21.05 3.17
C LEU A 213 2.43 -19.87 3.95
N VAL A 214 3.22 -19.21 4.80
CA VAL A 214 2.74 -18.06 5.57
C VAL A 214 2.52 -16.85 4.68
N ALA A 215 3.32 -16.63 3.64
CA ALA A 215 3.08 -15.59 2.65
C ALA A 215 1.71 -15.75 1.98
N SER A 216 1.33 -16.98 1.62
CA SER A 216 -0.01 -17.26 1.08
C SER A 216 -1.13 -17.12 2.11
N ALA A 217 -0.89 -17.46 3.39
CA ALA A 217 -1.86 -17.23 4.45
C ALA A 217 -2.08 -15.73 4.69
N ALA A 218 -1.00 -14.94 4.70
CA ALA A 218 -1.06 -13.48 4.78
C ALA A 218 -1.79 -12.88 3.58
N ALA A 219 -1.61 -13.44 2.37
CA ALA A 219 -2.36 -13.03 1.18
C ALA A 219 -3.87 -13.26 1.34
N ILE A 220 -4.29 -14.41 1.87
CA ILE A 220 -5.71 -14.70 2.10
C ILE A 220 -6.31 -13.73 3.12
N ILE A 221 -5.61 -13.45 4.23
CA ILE A 221 -6.06 -12.46 5.22
C ILE A 221 -6.12 -11.07 4.61
N TYR A 222 -5.11 -10.68 3.85
CA TYR A 222 -5.09 -9.40 3.14
C TYR A 222 -6.29 -9.24 2.21
N VAL A 223 -6.60 -10.27 1.40
CA VAL A 223 -7.76 -10.23 0.50
C VAL A 223 -9.07 -10.21 1.28
N ALA A 224 -9.16 -10.90 2.42
CA ALA A 224 -10.32 -10.83 3.31
C ALA A 224 -10.49 -9.45 3.95
N HIS A 225 -9.40 -8.78 4.29
CA HIS A 225 -9.39 -7.48 4.93
C HIS A 225 -9.70 -6.36 3.94
N ILE A 226 -8.98 -6.30 2.83
CA ILE A 226 -9.11 -5.26 1.80
C ILE A 226 -10.34 -5.50 0.92
N GLY A 227 -10.72 -6.76 0.70
CA GLY A 227 -11.81 -7.16 -0.19
C GLY A 227 -11.42 -7.23 -1.67
N GLU A 228 -10.12 -7.13 -1.97
CA GLU A 228 -9.59 -7.19 -3.33
C GLU A 228 -8.30 -8.01 -3.39
N ALA A 229 -8.10 -8.72 -4.50
CA ALA A 229 -6.87 -9.46 -4.81
C ALA A 229 -6.20 -8.84 -6.04
N LYS A 230 -4.98 -8.32 -5.83
CA LYS A 230 -4.27 -7.50 -6.81
C LYS A 230 -2.79 -7.89 -6.93
N PRO A 231 -2.17 -7.68 -8.10
CA PRO A 231 -0.83 -8.16 -8.40
C PRO A 231 0.29 -7.47 -7.62
N ASP A 232 0.07 -6.25 -7.13
CA ASP A 232 1.01 -5.43 -6.36
C ASP A 232 0.89 -5.67 -4.84
N ALA A 233 -0.03 -6.53 -4.38
CA ALA A 233 -0.18 -6.85 -2.97
C ALA A 233 1.16 -7.31 -2.35
N GLY A 234 1.39 -6.92 -1.09
CA GLY A 234 2.62 -7.21 -0.36
C GLY A 234 3.86 -6.42 -0.82
N THR A 235 3.75 -5.46 -1.75
CA THR A 235 4.91 -4.60 -2.13
C THR A 235 5.43 -3.80 -0.93
N GLY A 236 6.73 -3.91 -0.65
CA GLY A 236 7.37 -3.22 0.47
C GLY A 236 7.21 -3.93 1.82
N TYR A 237 6.29 -4.90 1.92
CA TYR A 237 6.08 -5.67 3.15
C TYR A 237 7.30 -6.52 3.48
N GLU A 238 8.07 -6.98 2.48
CA GLU A 238 9.33 -7.70 2.69
C GLU A 238 10.33 -6.88 3.50
N LEU A 239 10.52 -5.60 3.16
CA LEU A 239 11.46 -4.72 3.85
C LEU A 239 10.95 -4.35 5.25
N MET A 240 9.66 -4.09 5.39
CA MET A 240 9.04 -3.80 6.69
C MET A 240 9.11 -5.01 7.62
N ALA A 241 8.85 -6.21 7.11
CA ALA A 241 8.88 -7.43 7.89
C ALA A 241 10.31 -7.79 8.34
N ILE A 242 11.31 -7.64 7.46
CA ILE A 242 12.73 -7.75 7.83
C ILE A 242 13.07 -6.72 8.91
N THR A 243 12.62 -5.48 8.74
CA THR A 243 12.88 -4.41 9.71
C THR A 243 12.28 -4.74 11.07
N ALA A 244 11.05 -5.24 11.15
CA ALA A 244 10.44 -5.67 12.40
C ALA A 244 11.25 -6.79 13.09
N VAL A 245 11.71 -7.79 12.33
CA VAL A 245 12.47 -8.93 12.86
C VAL A 245 13.85 -8.51 13.36
N VAL A 246 14.55 -7.66 12.60
CA VAL A 246 15.89 -7.16 12.94
C VAL A 246 15.82 -6.17 14.11
N LEU A 247 14.85 -5.26 14.08
CA LEU A 247 14.55 -4.36 15.19
C LEU A 247 14.27 -5.17 16.47
N GLY A 248 13.52 -6.26 16.34
CA GLY A 248 13.24 -7.23 17.38
C GLY A 248 14.46 -7.91 18.00
N GLY A 249 15.66 -7.68 17.47
CA GLY A 249 16.92 -8.22 17.99
C GLY A 249 17.34 -9.55 17.37
N THR A 250 16.71 -9.95 16.26
CA THR A 250 17.20 -11.08 15.46
C THR A 250 18.41 -10.62 14.65
N SER A 251 19.51 -11.37 14.74
CA SER A 251 20.74 -10.99 14.03
C SER A 251 20.64 -11.38 12.57
N ILE A 252 20.95 -10.44 11.67
CA ILE A 252 20.99 -10.68 10.21
C ILE A 252 22.03 -11.77 9.85
N PHE A 253 23.05 -11.94 10.69
CA PHE A 253 24.09 -12.97 10.51
C PHE A 253 23.68 -14.35 11.04
N GLY A 254 22.50 -14.48 11.65
CA GLY A 254 21.98 -15.75 12.18
C GLY A 254 22.39 -16.06 13.62
N GLY A 255 21.87 -17.17 14.13
CA GLY A 255 22.21 -17.75 15.43
C GLY A 255 21.61 -17.04 16.65
N ARG A 256 20.90 -15.91 16.48
CA ARG A 256 20.24 -15.17 17.56
C ARG A 256 18.92 -14.54 17.10
N GLY A 257 17.91 -14.59 17.95
CA GLY A 257 16.59 -13.99 17.74
C GLY A 257 15.51 -14.64 18.59
N THR A 258 14.38 -13.98 18.79
CA THR A 258 13.20 -14.52 19.49
C THR A 258 11.91 -14.09 18.79
N ILE A 259 10.86 -14.89 18.95
CA ILE A 259 9.51 -14.52 18.48
C ILE A 259 8.98 -13.33 19.27
N ALA A 260 9.21 -13.28 20.59
CA ALA A 260 8.82 -12.15 21.42
C ALA A 260 9.47 -10.84 20.95
N GLY A 261 10.77 -10.88 20.62
CA GLY A 261 11.48 -9.74 20.04
C GLY A 261 10.87 -9.31 18.71
N THR A 262 10.60 -10.24 17.80
CA THR A 262 9.96 -9.96 16.51
C THR A 262 8.60 -9.30 16.67
N VAL A 263 7.75 -9.80 17.57
CA VAL A 263 6.42 -9.23 17.84
C VAL A 263 6.54 -7.81 18.43
N LEU A 264 7.51 -7.57 19.33
CA LEU A 264 7.77 -6.21 19.84
C LEU A 264 8.24 -5.26 18.72
N GLY A 265 9.16 -5.71 17.85
CA GLY A 265 9.64 -4.92 16.73
C GLY A 265 8.54 -4.62 15.71
N LEU A 266 7.65 -5.58 15.45
CA LEU A 266 6.44 -5.39 14.65
C LEU A 266 5.57 -4.28 15.23
N PHE A 267 5.24 -4.35 16.52
CA PHE A 267 4.39 -3.35 17.15
C PHE A 267 5.01 -1.95 17.15
N VAL A 268 6.33 -1.82 17.24
CA VAL A 268 7.00 -0.51 17.08
C VAL A 268 6.70 0.09 15.70
N ILE A 269 6.85 -0.71 14.62
CA ILE A 269 6.57 -0.22 13.26
C ILE A 269 5.09 0.12 13.07
N VAL A 270 4.18 -0.75 13.51
CA VAL A 270 2.74 -0.56 13.30
C VAL A 270 2.19 0.59 14.17
N VAL A 271 2.66 0.73 15.40
CA VAL A 271 2.28 1.86 16.28
C VAL A 271 2.82 3.17 15.73
N LEU A 272 4.04 3.19 15.21
CA LEU A 272 4.59 4.37 14.54
C LEU A 272 3.73 4.79 13.34
N GLN A 273 3.41 3.85 12.46
CA GLN A 273 2.55 4.09 11.28
C GLN A 273 1.19 4.67 11.66
N ASN A 274 0.53 3.97 12.58
CA ASN A 274 -0.80 4.37 13.02
C ASN A 274 -0.78 5.69 13.82
N GLY A 275 0.24 5.92 14.64
CA GLY A 275 0.44 7.15 15.39
C GLY A 275 0.62 8.37 14.50
N LEU A 276 1.49 8.29 13.49
CA LEU A 276 1.68 9.35 12.49
C LEU A 276 0.35 9.68 11.77
N ARG A 277 -0.38 8.65 11.36
CA ARG A 277 -1.68 8.77 10.70
C ARG A 277 -2.70 9.49 11.59
N LEU A 278 -2.80 9.13 12.87
CA LEU A 278 -3.72 9.76 13.83
C LEU A 278 -3.30 11.18 14.23
N SER A 279 -2.02 11.51 14.11
CA SER A 279 -1.49 12.87 14.26
C SER A 279 -1.69 13.73 13.01
N GLY A 280 -2.25 13.18 11.92
CA GLY A 280 -2.43 13.89 10.65
C GLY A 280 -1.13 14.24 9.94
N LEU A 281 -0.07 13.49 10.23
CA LEU A 281 1.23 13.68 9.61
C LEU A 281 1.31 12.92 8.28
N PRO A 282 2.10 13.42 7.30
CA PRO A 282 2.21 12.78 6.00
C PRO A 282 2.76 11.34 6.10
N ALA A 283 2.17 10.40 5.35
CA ALA A 283 2.53 8.98 5.35
C ALA A 283 4.00 8.72 4.98
N GLU A 284 4.62 9.62 4.21
CA GLU A 284 6.02 9.52 3.75
C GLU A 284 7.03 9.51 4.92
N LEU A 285 6.65 10.10 6.07
CA LEU A 285 7.48 10.07 7.29
C LEU A 285 7.66 8.67 7.84
N THR A 286 6.72 7.75 7.60
CA THR A 286 6.82 6.35 8.01
C THR A 286 8.09 5.72 7.46
N GLY A 287 8.34 5.86 6.15
CA GLY A 287 9.49 5.25 5.48
C GLY A 287 10.81 5.82 5.99
N ILE A 288 10.86 7.15 6.18
CA ILE A 288 12.04 7.85 6.71
C ILE A 288 12.37 7.37 8.13
N LEU A 289 11.38 7.35 9.01
CA LEU A 289 11.57 6.99 10.41
C LEU A 289 11.88 5.49 10.57
N THR A 290 11.21 4.62 9.81
CA THR A 290 11.48 3.17 9.81
C THR A 290 12.88 2.87 9.28
N GLY A 291 13.29 3.50 8.19
CA GLY A 291 14.64 3.34 7.62
C GLY A 291 15.74 3.84 8.57
N LEU A 292 15.56 5.01 9.18
CA LEU A 292 16.48 5.54 10.18
C LEU A 292 16.62 4.59 11.37
N LEU A 293 15.50 4.09 11.87
CA LEU A 293 15.44 3.17 12.98
C LEU A 293 16.14 1.84 12.67
N LEU A 294 16.02 1.33 11.44
CA LEU A 294 16.75 0.15 10.97
C LEU A 294 18.26 0.39 10.93
N VAL A 295 18.72 1.45 10.25
CA VAL A 295 20.14 1.79 10.11
C VAL A 295 20.81 1.91 11.47
N VAL A 296 20.15 2.61 12.40
CA VAL A 296 20.61 2.75 13.78
C VAL A 296 20.71 1.39 14.46
N THR A 297 19.67 0.58 14.38
CA THR A 297 19.64 -0.72 15.07
C THR A 297 20.72 -1.67 14.56
N ILE A 298 20.93 -1.74 13.24
CA ILE A 298 21.99 -2.55 12.63
C ILE A 298 23.38 -2.03 13.03
N SER A 299 23.59 -0.71 12.99
CA SER A 299 24.87 -0.11 13.37
C SER A 299 25.26 -0.45 14.81
N ILE A 300 24.27 -0.51 15.70
CA ILE A 300 24.44 -0.90 17.10
C ILE A 300 24.75 -2.41 17.23
N ASP A 301 24.05 -3.27 16.50
CA ASP A 301 24.26 -4.72 16.56
C ASP A 301 25.64 -5.12 16.04
N HIS A 302 26.12 -4.45 14.99
CA HIS A 302 27.46 -4.65 14.44
C HIS A 302 28.56 -4.30 15.46
N VAL A 303 28.46 -3.14 16.12
CA VAL A 303 29.43 -2.70 17.15
C VAL A 303 29.42 -3.62 18.38
N ARG A 304 28.26 -4.19 18.75
CA ARG A 304 28.14 -5.16 19.85
C ARG A 304 28.76 -6.50 19.48
N SER A 305 28.55 -6.99 18.27
CA SER A 305 29.05 -8.30 17.83
C SER A 305 30.57 -8.32 17.63
N ALA A 306 31.19 -7.18 17.32
CA ALA A 306 32.65 -7.02 17.28
C ALA A 306 33.35 -7.21 18.65
N THR A 307 32.61 -7.32 19.76
CA THR A 307 33.19 -7.54 21.09
C THR A 307 33.42 -9.01 21.47
N VAL A 308 33.09 -9.97 20.59
CA VAL A 308 33.35 -11.41 20.79
C VAL A 308 34.29 -11.94 19.69
N ARG A 309 35.60 -11.86 20.00
CA ARG A 309 36.81 -12.43 19.34
C ARG A 309 37.17 -11.98 17.91
N GLU A 310 37.90 -10.86 17.85
CA GLU A 310 39.29 -10.74 17.36
C GLU A 310 39.96 -9.54 18.08
N PRO A 311 41.30 -9.49 18.26
CA PRO A 311 41.95 -8.33 18.87
C PRO A 311 41.83 -7.13 17.93
N ALA A 312 41.10 -6.11 18.35
CA ALA A 312 40.81 -4.93 17.53
C ALA A 312 42.10 -4.12 17.23
N ALA A 313 42.25 -3.70 15.97
CA ALA A 313 43.15 -2.62 15.60
C ALA A 313 42.73 -1.30 16.32
N PRO A 314 43.69 -0.42 16.69
CA PRO A 314 43.39 0.78 17.45
C PRO A 314 42.62 1.79 16.60
N GLY A 315 41.44 2.22 17.07
CA GLY A 315 40.65 3.29 16.45
C GLY A 315 39.13 3.07 16.36
N THR A 316 38.58 1.95 16.83
CA THR A 316 37.13 1.68 16.72
C THR A 316 36.33 2.32 17.86
N PHE A 317 35.43 3.25 17.51
CA PHE A 317 34.58 3.95 18.47
C PHE A 317 33.50 3.01 19.04
N ARG A 318 33.55 2.77 20.36
CA ARG A 318 32.68 1.82 21.07
C ARG A 318 31.51 2.55 21.75
N MET A 319 30.30 2.46 21.19
CA MET A 319 29.11 3.07 21.80
C MET A 319 28.45 2.17 22.85
N LYS A 320 28.18 2.72 24.05
CA LYS A 320 27.55 2.04 25.19
C LYS A 320 26.02 1.95 25.03
N ASN A 321 25.35 1.06 25.77
CA ASN A 321 23.89 0.94 25.76
C ASN A 321 23.15 2.24 26.14
N SER A 322 23.80 3.12 26.92
CA SER A 322 23.33 4.48 27.17
C SER A 322 23.25 5.29 25.88
N HIS A 323 24.17 5.12 24.94
CA HIS A 323 24.17 5.83 23.66
C HIS A 323 23.05 5.39 22.73
N VAL A 324 22.61 4.13 22.81
CA VAL A 324 21.42 3.63 22.08
C VAL A 324 20.15 4.28 22.61
N ALA A 325 19.99 4.29 23.94
CA ALA A 325 18.86 4.96 24.58
C ALA A 325 18.88 6.48 24.33
N ILE A 326 20.07 7.09 24.31
CA ILE A 326 20.26 8.51 23.95
C ILE A 326 19.92 8.73 22.48
N LEU A 327 20.32 7.86 21.55
CA LEU A 327 20.07 8.04 20.12
C LEU A 327 18.60 7.78 19.75
N SER A 328 17.97 6.75 20.32
CA SER A 328 16.50 6.57 20.24
C SER A 328 15.77 7.75 20.89
N GLY A 329 16.30 8.27 22.00
CA GLY A 329 15.85 9.52 22.60
C GLY A 329 16.01 10.72 21.68
N VAL A 330 17.10 10.83 20.92
CA VAL A 330 17.35 11.90 19.93
C VAL A 330 16.40 11.77 18.74
N ILE A 331 16.08 10.56 18.30
CA ILE A 331 15.07 10.32 17.25
C ILE A 331 13.67 10.72 17.75
N LEU A 332 13.35 10.38 19.01
CA LEU A 332 12.11 10.80 19.65
C LEU A 332 12.07 12.31 19.92
N ILE A 333 13.20 12.92 20.25
CA ILE A 333 13.34 14.38 20.37
C ILE A 333 13.24 15.02 18.98
N ALA A 334 13.76 14.43 17.92
CA ALA A 334 13.61 14.93 16.56
C ALA A 334 12.15 14.81 16.10
N ALA A 335 11.47 13.70 16.41
CA ALA A 335 10.04 13.53 16.18
C ALA A 335 9.22 14.54 17.01
N LEU A 336 9.60 14.78 18.28
CA LEU A 336 9.02 15.79 19.16
C LEU A 336 9.32 17.22 18.71
N LEU A 337 10.48 17.49 18.13
CA LEU A 337 10.86 18.78 17.56
C LEU A 337 10.09 19.02 16.27
N ILE A 338 9.93 18.00 15.42
CA ILE A 338 9.08 18.10 14.22
C ILE A 338 7.63 18.32 14.63
N ALA A 339 7.10 17.53 15.57
CA ALA A 339 5.75 17.70 16.10
C ALA A 339 5.58 19.05 16.84
N GLY A 340 6.59 19.48 17.58
CA GLY A 340 6.63 20.73 18.35
C GLY A 340 6.82 21.97 17.48
N SER A 341 7.62 21.90 16.41
CA SER A 341 7.73 22.93 15.37
C SER A 341 6.41 23.04 14.62
N ASN A 342 5.74 21.92 14.32
CA ASN A 342 4.41 21.95 13.72
C ASN A 342 3.37 22.54 14.69
N TRP A 343 3.44 22.19 15.99
CA TRP A 343 2.60 22.78 17.03
C TRP A 343 2.83 24.28 17.22
N MET A 344 4.09 24.72 17.19
CA MET A 344 4.49 26.13 17.31
C MET A 344 4.09 26.95 16.07
N VAL A 345 4.20 26.38 14.87
CA VAL A 345 3.68 26.99 13.63
C VAL A 345 2.16 27.11 13.70
N VAL A 346 1.46 26.07 14.15
CA VAL A 346 0.00 26.09 14.32
C VAL A 346 -0.43 27.07 15.43
N SER A 347 0.31 27.19 16.53
CA SER A 347 -0.01 28.10 17.63
C SER A 347 0.29 29.56 17.30
N THR A 348 1.38 29.85 16.59
CA THR A 348 1.70 31.21 16.11
C THR A 348 0.77 31.68 15.00
N LEU A 349 0.24 30.77 14.17
CA LEU A 349 -0.85 31.07 13.23
C LEU A 349 -2.18 31.34 13.96
N ARG A 350 -2.39 30.74 15.14
CA ARG A 350 -3.59 30.94 15.98
C ARG A 350 -3.63 32.32 16.66
N GLU A 351 -2.47 32.90 17.00
CA GLU A 351 -2.37 34.24 17.58
C GLU A 351 -2.54 35.38 16.55
N ARG A 352 -2.35 35.11 15.25
CA ARG A 352 -2.44 36.11 14.17
C ARG A 352 -3.83 36.27 13.56
N LEU A 353 -4.81 35.49 14.00
CA LEU A 353 -6.19 35.61 13.58
C LEU A 353 -6.96 36.51 14.56
N PRO A 354 -7.77 37.48 14.10
CA PRO A 354 -8.62 38.28 14.99
C PRO A 354 -9.47 37.36 15.87
N GLN A 355 -9.49 37.62 17.18
CA GLN A 355 -10.34 36.88 18.12
C GLN A 355 -11.82 37.09 17.77
N ALA A 356 -12.39 36.17 17.00
CA ALA A 356 -13.84 36.03 16.91
C ALA A 356 -14.35 35.60 18.28
N GLN A 357 -15.36 36.32 18.78
CA GLN A 357 -16.00 36.12 20.08
C GLN A 357 -16.25 34.63 20.36
N ALA A 358 -15.74 34.18 21.49
CA ALA A 358 -15.94 32.85 22.03
C ALA A 358 -17.43 32.64 22.32
N ASN A 359 -18.12 31.90 21.44
CA ASN A 359 -19.39 31.27 21.73
C ASN A 359 -19.32 29.78 21.41
N THR A 360 -19.60 28.98 22.45
CA THR A 360 -19.85 27.53 22.46
C THR A 360 -18.72 26.61 22.01
N ILE A 361 -18.37 25.66 22.89
CA ILE A 361 -17.49 24.52 22.63
C ILE A 361 -18.19 23.58 21.63
N GLY A 362 -18.20 23.95 20.36
CA GLY A 362 -18.43 23.05 19.23
C GLY A 362 -17.11 22.39 18.87
N ARG A 363 -17.07 21.05 18.75
CA ARG A 363 -15.91 20.34 18.20
C ARG A 363 -15.48 21.04 16.90
N ARG A 364 -14.23 21.48 16.83
CA ARG A 364 -13.63 22.01 15.59
C ARG A 364 -13.88 20.99 14.48
N THR A 365 -14.57 21.38 13.41
CA THR A 365 -14.87 20.48 12.30
C THR A 365 -13.56 20.05 11.64
N VAL A 366 -13.30 18.75 11.64
CA VAL A 366 -12.12 18.15 11.00
C VAL A 366 -12.59 17.39 9.76
N VAL A 367 -12.06 17.76 8.60
CA VAL A 367 -12.40 17.14 7.32
C VAL A 367 -11.18 16.41 6.78
N GLY A 368 -11.28 15.08 6.64
CA GLY A 368 -10.30 14.29 5.90
C GLY A 368 -10.63 14.30 4.42
N MET A 369 -9.78 14.87 3.58
CA MET A 369 -9.95 14.91 2.13
C MET A 369 -8.92 14.04 1.42
N MET A 370 -9.40 13.04 0.68
CA MET A 370 -8.59 12.03 0.02
C MET A 370 -8.72 12.12 -1.50
N PRO A 371 -7.60 12.31 -2.24
CA PRO A 371 -7.56 12.11 -3.68
C PRO A 371 -7.44 10.63 -4.06
N LYS A 372 -7.55 10.30 -5.35
CA LYS A 372 -7.17 8.96 -5.84
C LYS A 372 -5.67 8.73 -5.75
N ALA A 373 -4.87 9.76 -6.07
CA ALA A 373 -3.41 9.72 -5.98
C ALA A 373 -2.85 11.12 -5.68
N LYS A 374 -2.10 11.30 -4.60
CA LYS A 374 -1.56 12.60 -4.16
C LYS A 374 -0.63 13.27 -5.18
N GLY A 375 0.02 12.48 -6.03
CA GLY A 375 0.97 12.96 -7.04
C GLY A 375 0.33 13.55 -8.30
N ASP A 376 -0.96 13.32 -8.54
CA ASP A 376 -1.62 13.81 -9.76
C ASP A 376 -1.77 15.34 -9.71
N PRO A 377 -1.34 16.07 -10.76
CA PRO A 377 -1.51 17.51 -10.87
C PRO A 377 -2.95 18.02 -10.67
N TYR A 378 -3.96 17.27 -11.11
CA TYR A 378 -5.38 17.60 -10.90
C TYR A 378 -5.72 17.63 -9.42
N PHE A 379 -5.32 16.59 -8.68
CA PHE A 379 -5.57 16.52 -7.25
C PHE A 379 -4.75 17.55 -6.46
N VAL A 380 -3.55 17.91 -6.92
CA VAL A 380 -2.78 19.03 -6.35
C VAL A 380 -3.54 20.35 -6.51
N SER A 381 -4.20 20.59 -7.65
CA SER A 381 -5.07 21.76 -7.82
C SER A 381 -6.31 21.71 -6.93
N CYS A 382 -6.96 20.54 -6.79
CA CYS A 382 -8.10 20.37 -5.87
C CYS A 382 -7.71 20.64 -4.41
N ARG A 383 -6.52 20.18 -3.99
CA ARG A 383 -5.97 20.46 -2.66
C ARG A 383 -5.87 21.96 -2.40
N GLN A 384 -5.35 22.73 -3.36
CA GLN A 384 -5.20 24.18 -3.19
C GLN A 384 -6.55 24.85 -2.94
N GLY A 385 -7.58 24.50 -3.71
CA GLY A 385 -8.94 25.01 -3.51
C GLY A 385 -9.54 24.59 -2.17
N ALA A 386 -9.31 23.34 -1.74
CA ALA A 386 -9.76 22.86 -0.44
C ALA A 386 -9.06 23.55 0.73
N GLU A 387 -7.75 23.77 0.65
CA GLU A 387 -6.98 24.51 1.66
C GLU A 387 -7.43 25.96 1.76
N GLU A 388 -7.76 26.60 0.63
CA GLU A 388 -8.33 27.94 0.61
C GLU A 388 -9.71 27.98 1.28
N ALA A 389 -10.60 27.06 0.93
CA ALA A 389 -11.92 26.93 1.56
C ALA A 389 -11.82 26.63 3.07
N ALA A 390 -10.87 25.79 3.48
CA ALA A 390 -10.62 25.49 4.89
C ALA A 390 -10.19 26.73 5.68
N LYS A 391 -9.32 27.58 5.08
CA LYS A 391 -8.92 28.87 5.68
C LYS A 391 -10.11 29.83 5.81
N GLN A 392 -10.98 29.90 4.80
CA GLN A 392 -12.16 30.78 4.81
C GLN A 392 -13.22 30.33 5.81
N THR A 393 -13.38 29.02 6.02
CA THR A 393 -14.42 28.43 6.88
C THR A 393 -13.96 28.10 8.30
N GLY A 394 -12.66 28.15 8.57
CA GLY A 394 -12.08 27.79 9.88
C GLY A 394 -12.02 26.29 10.15
N ILE A 395 -12.28 25.46 9.14
CA ILE A 395 -12.22 23.99 9.20
C ILE A 395 -10.77 23.51 9.26
N GLU A 396 -10.50 22.45 10.02
CA GLU A 396 -9.23 21.74 9.96
C GLU A 396 -9.27 20.72 8.81
N LEU A 397 -8.49 20.96 7.75
CA LEU A 397 -8.37 20.06 6.61
C LEU A 397 -7.18 19.11 6.81
N ILE A 398 -7.43 17.82 6.69
CA ILE A 398 -6.39 16.79 6.58
C ILE A 398 -6.35 16.36 5.11
N TRP A 399 -5.27 16.66 4.42
CA TRP A 399 -5.03 16.17 3.06
C TRP A 399 -4.13 14.95 3.11
N ASP A 400 -4.68 13.76 2.87
CA ASP A 400 -3.89 12.54 2.79
C ASP A 400 -4.55 11.48 1.90
N GLY A 401 -3.77 10.50 1.45
CA GLY A 401 -4.17 9.53 0.43
C GLY A 401 -2.97 8.76 -0.12
N PRO A 402 -3.18 7.75 -0.97
CA PRO A 402 -2.09 7.05 -1.62
C PRO A 402 -1.35 7.93 -2.63
N THR A 403 -0.14 7.53 -3.00
CA THR A 403 0.64 8.15 -4.08
C THR A 403 0.32 7.57 -5.46
N ASP A 404 -0.30 6.40 -5.48
CA ASP A 404 -0.68 5.56 -6.61
C ASP A 404 -2.19 5.24 -6.57
N LEU A 405 -2.72 4.63 -7.63
CA LEU A 405 -4.14 4.27 -7.75
C LEU A 405 -4.44 2.96 -7.00
N ASP A 406 -4.45 3.02 -5.67
CA ASP A 406 -4.59 1.85 -4.80
C ASP A 406 -5.80 1.96 -3.85
N PRO A 407 -6.91 1.24 -4.10
CA PRO A 407 -8.07 1.21 -3.21
C PRO A 407 -7.76 0.69 -1.80
N ALA A 408 -6.79 -0.20 -1.65
CA ALA A 408 -6.41 -0.74 -0.34
C ALA A 408 -5.82 0.34 0.56
N LYS A 409 -4.90 1.14 0.01
CA LYS A 409 -4.33 2.29 0.72
C LYS A 409 -5.37 3.37 0.99
N GLN A 410 -6.34 3.55 0.09
CA GLN A 410 -7.49 4.43 0.35
C GLN A 410 -8.31 3.94 1.56
N ASN A 411 -8.57 2.63 1.67
CA ASN A 411 -9.23 2.05 2.83
C ASN A 411 -8.43 2.31 4.13
N GLU A 412 -7.12 2.10 4.12
CA GLU A 412 -6.26 2.35 5.29
C GLU A 412 -6.29 3.81 5.77
N VAL A 413 -6.37 4.77 4.83
CA VAL A 413 -6.48 6.20 5.15
C VAL A 413 -7.84 6.51 5.79
N VAL A 414 -8.93 6.01 5.22
CA VAL A 414 -10.28 6.21 5.78
C VAL A 414 -10.42 5.55 7.15
N GLU A 415 -9.91 4.32 7.35
CA GLU A 415 -9.89 3.66 8.67
C GLU A 415 -9.12 4.49 9.70
N GLY A 416 -8.00 5.10 9.28
CA GLY A 416 -7.26 6.06 10.08
C GLY A 416 -8.12 7.25 10.51
N TRP A 417 -8.91 7.82 9.60
CA TRP A 417 -9.80 8.94 9.90
C TRP A 417 -11.02 8.57 10.73
N ILE A 418 -11.59 7.37 10.53
CA ILE A 418 -12.63 6.81 11.39
C ILE A 418 -12.11 6.71 12.81
N THR A 419 -10.92 6.16 12.97
CA THR A 419 -10.26 6.01 14.27
C THR A 419 -9.94 7.37 14.88
N ARG A 420 -9.43 8.32 14.09
CA ARG A 420 -9.16 9.71 14.48
C ARG A 420 -10.43 10.46 14.88
N GLY A 421 -11.60 9.99 14.46
CA GLY A 421 -12.89 10.63 14.74
C GLY A 421 -13.04 11.96 14.01
N VAL A 422 -12.65 12.01 12.73
CA VAL A 422 -12.93 13.16 11.87
C VAL A 422 -14.45 13.39 11.77
N SER A 423 -14.85 14.63 11.51
CA SER A 423 -16.27 15.01 11.38
C SER A 423 -16.83 14.61 10.01
N THR A 424 -16.00 14.73 8.98
CA THR A 424 -16.36 14.41 7.59
C THR A 424 -15.19 13.75 6.89
N VAL A 425 -15.49 12.76 6.05
CA VAL A 425 -14.55 12.25 5.03
C VAL A 425 -15.03 12.68 3.65
N ALA A 426 -14.13 13.24 2.85
CA ALA A 426 -14.33 13.71 1.49
C ALA A 426 -13.42 12.91 0.55
N VAL A 427 -13.94 11.92 -0.15
CA VAL A 427 -13.13 10.92 -0.87
C VAL A 427 -13.39 10.93 -2.37
N SER A 428 -12.34 11.02 -3.19
CA SER A 428 -12.40 10.58 -4.60
C SER A 428 -12.10 9.09 -4.69
N VAL A 429 -13.09 8.31 -5.10
CA VAL A 429 -13.10 6.85 -5.00
C VAL A 429 -12.41 6.22 -6.20
N GLU A 430 -11.37 5.42 -5.96
CA GLU A 430 -10.73 4.64 -7.03
C GLU A 430 -11.65 3.50 -7.48
N ASN A 431 -12.05 2.62 -6.56
CA ASN A 431 -12.96 1.50 -6.82
C ASN A 431 -14.29 1.66 -6.04
N ARG A 432 -15.41 1.71 -6.77
CA ARG A 432 -16.76 1.91 -6.23
C ARG A 432 -17.09 0.94 -5.10
N ALA A 433 -16.92 -0.36 -5.34
CA ALA A 433 -17.35 -1.39 -4.39
C ALA A 433 -16.41 -1.49 -3.17
N ALA A 434 -15.09 -1.47 -3.39
CA ALA A 434 -14.13 -1.66 -2.31
C ALA A 434 -14.14 -0.52 -1.30
N ILE A 435 -14.17 0.73 -1.77
CA ILE A 435 -14.16 1.90 -0.87
C ILE A 435 -15.51 2.09 -0.19
N SER A 436 -16.62 1.69 -0.82
CA SER A 436 -17.96 1.80 -0.21
C SER A 436 -18.07 1.07 1.13
N THR A 437 -17.32 -0.01 1.31
CA THR A 437 -17.34 -0.78 2.56
C THR A 437 -16.83 0.03 3.75
N VAL A 438 -15.64 0.65 3.62
CA VAL A 438 -15.08 1.49 4.67
C VAL A 438 -15.89 2.78 4.86
N LEU A 439 -16.49 3.32 3.79
CA LEU A 439 -17.33 4.52 3.87
C LEU A 439 -18.64 4.24 4.63
N ARG A 440 -19.31 3.11 4.40
CA ARG A 440 -20.45 2.69 5.24
C ARG A 440 -20.05 2.53 6.71
N LYS A 441 -18.84 2.01 6.97
CA LYS A 441 -18.30 1.94 8.34
C LYS A 441 -18.14 3.34 8.93
N ALA A 442 -17.61 4.32 8.18
CA ALA A 442 -17.54 5.71 8.63
C ALA A 442 -18.92 6.28 8.98
N ARG A 443 -19.92 6.08 8.12
CA ARG A 443 -21.31 6.51 8.38
C ARG A 443 -21.90 5.86 9.63
N SER A 444 -21.66 4.56 9.83
CA SER A 444 -22.12 3.85 11.03
C SER A 444 -21.51 4.40 12.33
N ARG A 445 -20.40 5.14 12.24
CA ARG A 445 -19.73 5.84 13.35
C ARG A 445 -20.17 7.30 13.48
N GLY A 446 -21.17 7.74 12.71
CA GLY A 446 -21.68 9.12 12.73
C GLY A 446 -20.81 10.12 11.97
N ILE A 447 -19.89 9.66 11.12
CA ILE A 447 -19.04 10.52 10.29
C ILE A 447 -19.79 10.83 9.00
N HIS A 448 -19.84 12.11 8.62
CA HIS A 448 -20.41 12.51 7.33
C HIS A 448 -19.52 12.03 6.20
N VAL A 449 -20.11 11.46 5.15
CA VAL A 449 -19.36 10.96 4.01
C VAL A 449 -19.75 11.75 2.78
N ILE A 450 -18.78 12.39 2.16
CA ILE A 450 -18.93 13.07 0.88
C ILE A 450 -17.97 12.40 -0.10
N THR A 451 -18.43 12.17 -1.32
CA THR A 451 -17.57 11.78 -2.43
C THR A 451 -17.38 12.96 -3.35
N TRP A 452 -16.25 13.03 -4.05
CA TRP A 452 -15.96 14.10 -5.01
C TRP A 452 -15.13 13.55 -6.16
N ASP A 453 -15.28 14.08 -7.36
CA ASP A 453 -14.63 13.60 -8.60
C ASP A 453 -15.03 12.16 -9.05
N SER A 454 -15.03 11.18 -8.16
CA SER A 454 -15.38 9.79 -8.40
C SER A 454 -16.18 9.23 -7.24
N ASP A 455 -17.34 8.62 -7.54
CA ASP A 455 -18.36 8.29 -6.53
C ASP A 455 -18.20 6.88 -5.93
N ALA A 456 -18.74 6.72 -4.73
CA ALA A 456 -18.99 5.44 -4.07
C ALA A 456 -20.39 4.93 -4.42
N GLU A 457 -20.76 3.75 -3.91
CA GLU A 457 -22.16 3.33 -3.88
C GLU A 457 -23.03 4.38 -3.16
N ALA A 458 -24.25 4.59 -3.65
CA ALA A 458 -25.11 5.66 -3.17
C ALA A 458 -25.47 5.52 -1.68
N ASP A 459 -25.50 4.29 -1.16
CA ASP A 459 -25.75 4.00 0.25
C ASP A 459 -24.52 4.21 1.14
N ALA A 460 -23.33 4.41 0.56
CA ALA A 460 -22.08 4.61 1.28
C ALA A 460 -21.74 6.07 1.55
N ARG A 461 -22.52 7.03 1.01
CA ARG A 461 -22.24 8.48 1.11
C ARG A 461 -23.50 9.34 1.25
N ASP A 462 -23.32 10.57 1.72
CA ASP A 462 -24.39 11.56 1.90
C ASP A 462 -24.55 12.43 0.64
N PHE A 463 -23.45 12.95 0.08
CA PHE A 463 -23.44 13.76 -1.14
C PHE A 463 -22.30 13.36 -2.07
N PHE A 464 -22.53 13.50 -3.39
CA PHE A 464 -21.49 13.40 -4.40
C PHE A 464 -21.28 14.76 -5.06
N ILE A 465 -20.10 15.34 -4.88
CA ILE A 465 -19.66 16.55 -5.55
C ILE A 465 -19.14 16.16 -6.94
N ASN A 466 -20.05 16.18 -7.90
CA ASN A 466 -19.77 15.81 -9.27
C ASN A 466 -19.37 17.03 -10.11
N GLN A 467 -18.30 16.89 -10.89
CA GLN A 467 -17.81 17.92 -11.81
C GLN A 467 -18.79 18.20 -12.96
N ALA A 468 -19.42 17.15 -13.49
CA ALA A 468 -20.42 17.21 -14.55
C ALA A 468 -21.13 15.85 -14.65
N THR A 469 -22.32 15.81 -15.26
CA THR A 469 -23.01 14.53 -15.42
C THR A 469 -22.16 13.56 -16.27
N PRO A 470 -22.08 12.26 -15.93
CA PRO A 470 -21.31 11.30 -16.72
C PRO A 470 -21.74 11.26 -18.19
N GLN A 471 -23.06 11.41 -18.43
CA GLN A 471 -23.63 11.58 -19.76
C GLN A 471 -23.10 12.84 -20.46
N GLY A 472 -23.07 13.99 -19.77
CA GLY A 472 -22.56 15.24 -20.32
C GLY A 472 -21.09 15.13 -20.74
N ILE A 473 -20.26 14.52 -19.90
CA ILE A 473 -18.84 14.25 -20.21
C ILE A 473 -18.72 13.32 -21.41
N GLY A 474 -19.36 12.15 -21.35
CA GLY A 474 -19.23 11.14 -22.40
C GLY A 474 -19.76 11.61 -23.75
N TYR A 475 -20.89 12.33 -23.75
CA TYR A 475 -21.48 12.86 -24.98
C TYR A 475 -20.62 13.99 -25.55
N THR A 476 -20.07 14.87 -24.71
CA THR A 476 -19.19 15.95 -25.17
C THR A 476 -17.90 15.39 -25.80
N LEU A 477 -17.28 14.40 -25.16
CA LEU A 477 -16.08 13.74 -25.68
C LEU A 477 -16.35 13.05 -27.02
N MET A 478 -17.45 12.29 -27.11
CA MET A 478 -17.81 11.57 -28.33
C MET A 478 -18.21 12.53 -29.46
N ASP A 479 -19.04 13.54 -29.19
CA ASP A 479 -19.46 14.53 -30.18
C ASP A 479 -18.25 15.35 -30.67
N ARG A 480 -17.28 15.66 -29.80
CA ARG A 480 -16.02 16.32 -30.19
C ARG A 480 -15.16 15.42 -31.06
N ALA A 481 -15.01 14.14 -30.71
CA ALA A 481 -14.30 13.16 -31.52
C ALA A 481 -14.93 13.02 -32.92
N ALA A 482 -16.26 12.93 -32.98
CA ALA A 482 -16.99 12.83 -34.23
C ALA A 482 -16.84 14.07 -35.10
N LYS A 483 -16.89 15.27 -34.51
CA LYS A 483 -16.64 16.53 -35.24
C LYS A 483 -15.27 16.55 -35.89
N LEU A 484 -14.23 16.07 -35.19
CA LEU A 484 -12.86 16.03 -35.71
C LEU A 484 -12.66 14.99 -36.80
N LEU A 485 -13.30 13.84 -36.66
CA LEU A 485 -13.16 12.74 -37.61
C LEU A 485 -14.19 12.78 -38.76
N GLY A 486 -15.07 13.78 -38.79
CA GLY A 486 -16.16 13.86 -39.76
C GLY A 486 -17.15 12.69 -39.64
N ALA A 487 -17.42 12.28 -38.39
CA ALA A 487 -18.33 11.20 -38.00
C ALA A 487 -18.00 9.81 -38.59
N LYS A 488 -16.72 9.53 -38.90
CA LYS A 488 -16.25 8.24 -39.42
C LYS A 488 -14.85 7.87 -38.93
N GLY A 489 -14.55 6.58 -38.84
CA GLY A 489 -13.19 6.08 -38.54
C GLY A 489 -13.00 5.59 -37.10
N GLU A 490 -11.76 5.22 -36.78
CA GLU A 490 -11.41 4.55 -35.52
C GLU A 490 -10.78 5.51 -34.51
N PHE A 491 -11.15 5.35 -33.24
CA PHE A 491 -10.54 6.03 -32.12
C PHE A 491 -10.17 5.04 -31.01
N ALA A 492 -9.26 5.44 -30.13
CA ALA A 492 -8.89 4.67 -28.95
C ALA A 492 -9.00 5.52 -27.69
N ILE A 493 -9.21 4.88 -26.54
CA ILE A 493 -9.32 5.55 -25.24
C ILE A 493 -8.09 5.18 -24.38
N ILE A 494 -7.48 6.19 -23.74
CA ILE A 494 -6.57 5.99 -22.62
C ILE A 494 -7.29 6.41 -21.33
N THR A 495 -7.47 5.47 -20.42
CA THR A 495 -8.14 5.66 -19.10
C THR A 495 -7.12 5.59 -17.97
N ALA A 496 -7.42 6.04 -16.76
CA ALA A 496 -6.48 5.90 -15.63
C ALA A 496 -6.32 4.45 -15.21
N SER A 497 -7.39 3.83 -14.72
CA SER A 497 -7.41 2.41 -14.45
C SER A 497 -8.65 1.80 -15.10
N LEU A 498 -8.65 0.47 -15.27
CA LEU A 498 -9.83 -0.25 -15.74
C LEU A 498 -10.91 -0.37 -14.65
N THR A 499 -10.56 -0.05 -13.41
CA THR A 499 -11.46 -0.07 -12.25
C THR A 499 -11.98 1.31 -11.87
N ALA A 500 -11.45 2.38 -12.47
CA ALA A 500 -11.78 3.76 -12.14
C ALA A 500 -13.26 4.05 -12.37
N THR A 501 -13.96 4.33 -11.27
CA THR A 501 -15.43 4.40 -11.26
C THR A 501 -16.00 5.46 -12.20
N ASN A 502 -15.56 6.71 -12.07
CA ASN A 502 -15.99 7.81 -12.92
C ASN A 502 -15.70 7.58 -14.42
N GLN A 503 -14.50 7.09 -14.73
CA GLN A 503 -14.09 6.84 -16.11
C GLN A 503 -14.87 5.70 -16.77
N ASN A 504 -15.18 4.64 -16.03
CA ASN A 504 -16.02 3.55 -16.53
C ASN A 504 -17.44 4.05 -16.87
N GLU A 505 -18.00 4.97 -16.07
CA GLU A 505 -19.27 5.62 -16.42
C GLU A 505 -19.15 6.51 -17.66
N TRP A 506 -18.06 7.28 -17.80
CA TRP A 506 -17.84 8.11 -18.99
C TRP A 506 -17.71 7.25 -20.25
N ILE A 507 -16.96 6.14 -20.18
CA ILE A 507 -16.81 5.19 -21.28
C ILE A 507 -18.17 4.60 -21.67
N HIS A 508 -19.01 4.24 -20.69
CA HIS A 508 -20.37 3.76 -20.96
C HIS A 508 -21.17 4.78 -21.79
N PHE A 509 -21.17 6.06 -21.39
CA PHE A 509 -21.88 7.11 -22.12
C PHE A 509 -21.23 7.49 -23.46
N ILE A 510 -19.90 7.37 -23.59
CA ILE A 510 -19.21 7.49 -24.88
C ILE A 510 -19.71 6.41 -25.84
N GLN A 511 -19.76 5.15 -25.40
CA GLN A 511 -20.25 4.03 -26.21
C GLN A 511 -21.73 4.15 -26.53
N GLN A 512 -22.55 4.58 -25.57
CA GLN A 512 -23.96 4.87 -25.81
C GLN A 512 -24.11 5.92 -26.91
N ARG A 513 -23.40 7.05 -26.81
CA ARG A 513 -23.46 8.12 -27.81
C ARG A 513 -22.94 7.70 -29.18
N LEU A 514 -21.88 6.90 -29.20
CA LEU A 514 -21.32 6.30 -30.41
C LEU A 514 -22.37 5.48 -31.14
N ASN A 515 -23.07 4.59 -30.44
CA ASN A 515 -24.10 3.72 -30.99
C ASN A 515 -25.36 4.49 -31.43
N GLU A 516 -25.73 5.55 -30.69
CA GLU A 516 -26.91 6.37 -31.00
C GLU A 516 -26.72 7.27 -32.23
N LYS A 517 -25.53 7.85 -32.45
CA LYS A 517 -25.33 8.90 -33.46
C LYS A 517 -24.26 8.63 -34.51
N TYR A 518 -23.29 7.76 -34.24
CA TYR A 518 -22.07 7.66 -35.05
C TYR A 518 -21.74 6.20 -35.43
N PRO A 519 -22.65 5.49 -36.13
CA PRO A 519 -22.46 4.07 -36.47
C PRO A 519 -21.27 3.80 -37.41
N ALA A 520 -20.76 4.82 -38.09
CA ALA A 520 -19.57 4.73 -38.95
C ALA A 520 -18.24 4.98 -38.20
N MET A 521 -18.31 5.24 -36.89
CA MET A 521 -17.15 5.32 -36.01
C MET A 521 -17.02 4.04 -35.18
N LYS A 522 -15.80 3.74 -34.74
CA LYS A 522 -15.52 2.54 -33.95
C LYS A 522 -14.49 2.81 -32.87
N LEU A 523 -14.77 2.36 -31.65
CA LEU A 523 -13.77 2.26 -30.59
C LEU A 523 -12.88 1.05 -30.87
N ALA A 524 -11.60 1.28 -31.16
CA ALA A 524 -10.64 0.22 -31.48
C ALA A 524 -10.16 -0.51 -30.22
N VAL A 525 -9.81 0.24 -29.17
CA VAL A 525 -9.29 -0.31 -27.91
C VAL A 525 -9.38 0.73 -26.79
N THR A 526 -9.49 0.26 -25.55
CA THR A 526 -9.26 1.04 -24.33
C THR A 526 -8.01 0.51 -23.64
N ARG A 527 -7.07 1.38 -23.27
CA ARG A 527 -5.84 1.03 -22.54
C ARG A 527 -5.70 1.86 -21.26
N PRO A 528 -5.17 1.30 -20.17
CA PRO A 528 -4.92 2.05 -18.94
C PRO A 528 -3.57 2.78 -18.99
N GLY A 529 -3.55 4.04 -18.60
CA GLY A 529 -2.36 4.87 -18.40
C GLY A 529 -1.89 4.93 -16.95
N GLU A 530 -2.64 4.35 -16.01
CA GLU A 530 -2.30 4.16 -14.59
C GLU A 530 -1.99 5.45 -13.82
N GLY A 531 -2.54 6.59 -14.26
CA GLY A 531 -2.20 7.89 -13.68
C GLY A 531 -0.77 8.34 -13.99
N ASP A 532 -0.09 7.68 -14.94
CA ASP A 532 1.30 7.94 -15.29
C ASP A 532 1.45 8.38 -16.75
N ARG A 533 2.13 9.50 -16.94
CA ARG A 533 2.32 10.10 -18.26
C ARG A 533 3.18 9.22 -19.18
N GLN A 534 4.19 8.54 -18.65
CA GLN A 534 5.10 7.71 -19.43
C GLN A 534 4.42 6.40 -19.85
N ARG A 535 3.57 5.84 -18.99
CA ARG A 535 2.71 4.72 -19.30
C ARG A 535 1.71 5.07 -20.38
N ALA A 536 0.98 6.18 -20.25
CA ALA A 536 0.07 6.67 -21.29
C ALA A 536 0.78 6.93 -22.63
N PHE A 537 2.01 7.45 -22.60
CA PHE A 537 2.87 7.59 -23.79
C PHE A 537 3.15 6.22 -24.44
N SER A 538 3.60 5.24 -23.65
CA SER A 538 3.98 3.91 -24.14
C SER A 538 2.79 3.11 -24.68
N GLU A 539 1.63 3.21 -24.01
CA GLU A 539 0.38 2.63 -24.48
C GLU A 539 -0.09 3.31 -25.78
N THR A 540 0.03 4.63 -25.88
CA THR A 540 -0.29 5.34 -27.11
C THR A 540 0.61 4.90 -28.27
N GLN A 541 1.93 4.73 -28.06
CA GLN A 541 2.82 4.18 -29.09
C GLN A 541 2.39 2.78 -29.53
N THR A 542 2.01 1.93 -28.57
CA THR A 542 1.50 0.58 -28.85
C THR A 542 0.22 0.65 -29.68
N ILE A 543 -0.71 1.54 -29.34
CA ILE A 543 -1.96 1.74 -30.09
C ILE A 543 -1.65 2.16 -31.52
N LEU A 544 -0.80 3.16 -31.72
CA LEU A 544 -0.45 3.67 -33.06
C LEU A 544 0.20 2.59 -33.95
N LYS A 545 0.93 1.65 -33.34
CA LYS A 545 1.57 0.52 -34.03
C LYS A 545 0.60 -0.62 -34.34
N VAL A 546 -0.21 -1.02 -33.37
CA VAL A 546 -1.10 -2.20 -33.46
C VAL A 546 -2.40 -1.87 -34.18
N TYR A 547 -2.89 -0.65 -34.05
CA TYR A 547 -4.15 -0.17 -34.64
C TYR A 547 -3.88 1.00 -35.60
N PRO A 548 -3.27 0.75 -36.77
CA PRO A 548 -2.83 1.81 -37.68
C PRO A 548 -3.97 2.69 -38.22
N ASN A 549 -5.20 2.19 -38.19
CA ASN A 549 -6.42 2.89 -38.62
C ASN A 549 -6.93 3.92 -37.60
N VAL A 550 -6.47 3.88 -36.34
CA VAL A 550 -6.85 4.85 -35.32
C VAL A 550 -6.39 6.24 -35.75
N LYS A 551 -7.34 7.19 -35.78
CA LYS A 551 -7.14 8.61 -36.14
C LYS A 551 -7.31 9.56 -34.96
N LEU A 552 -7.77 9.05 -33.82
CA LEU A 552 -7.96 9.86 -32.62
C LEU A 552 -7.63 9.07 -31.35
N ILE A 553 -6.85 9.70 -30.46
CA ILE A 553 -6.63 9.22 -29.10
C ILE A 553 -7.44 10.11 -28.15
N MET A 554 -8.30 9.48 -27.35
CA MET A 554 -9.12 10.13 -26.34
C MET A 554 -8.55 9.81 -24.95
N GLY A 555 -7.82 10.75 -24.34
CA GLY A 555 -7.32 10.60 -22.97
C GLY A 555 -8.37 11.04 -21.96
N ILE A 556 -8.90 10.12 -21.15
CA ILE A 556 -9.92 10.44 -20.13
C ILE A 556 -9.32 10.50 -18.71
N GLU A 557 -8.02 10.73 -18.62
CA GLU A 557 -7.30 11.06 -17.40
C GLU A 557 -6.31 12.21 -17.63
N THR A 558 -5.98 12.94 -16.56
CA THR A 558 -5.13 14.13 -16.64
C THR A 558 -3.77 13.87 -17.30
N PRO A 559 -3.01 12.81 -16.94
CA PRO A 559 -1.69 12.54 -17.53
C PRO A 559 -1.76 11.95 -18.94
N ALA A 560 -2.90 11.36 -19.33
CA ALA A 560 -3.04 10.69 -20.63
C ALA A 560 -2.98 11.65 -21.80
N VAL A 561 -3.61 12.83 -21.70
CA VAL A 561 -3.61 13.79 -22.80
C VAL A 561 -2.19 14.26 -23.17
N PRO A 562 -1.33 14.74 -22.24
CA PRO A 562 0.04 15.11 -22.57
C PRO A 562 0.93 13.89 -22.92
N GLY A 563 0.68 12.71 -22.34
CA GLY A 563 1.39 11.47 -22.71
C GLY A 563 1.09 11.04 -24.16
N ALA A 564 -0.19 11.01 -24.52
CA ALA A 564 -0.65 10.72 -25.88
C ALA A 564 -0.21 11.80 -26.87
N GLY A 565 -0.28 13.08 -26.48
CA GLY A 565 0.19 14.20 -27.29
C GLY A 565 1.67 14.08 -27.65
N GLU A 566 2.51 13.70 -26.69
CA GLU A 566 3.92 13.45 -26.92
C GLU A 566 4.15 12.22 -27.82
N ALA A 567 3.42 11.12 -27.58
CA ALA A 567 3.54 9.90 -28.38
C ALA A 567 3.16 10.12 -29.85
N VAL A 568 2.04 10.81 -30.11
CA VAL A 568 1.60 11.16 -31.47
C VAL A 568 2.63 12.06 -32.14
N LYS A 569 3.13 13.09 -31.44
CA LYS A 569 4.18 13.97 -31.96
C LYS A 569 5.44 13.20 -32.35
N GLN A 570 5.92 12.29 -31.51
CA GLN A 570 7.11 11.48 -31.78
C GLN A 570 6.91 10.42 -32.86
N SER A 571 5.68 9.94 -33.05
CA SER A 571 5.37 8.96 -34.10
C SER A 571 5.48 9.53 -35.52
N GLY A 572 5.43 10.86 -35.68
CA GLY A 572 5.36 11.53 -36.97
C GLY A 572 4.00 11.44 -37.68
N ARG A 573 3.00 10.77 -37.08
CA ARG A 573 1.62 10.68 -37.62
C ARG A 573 0.91 12.02 -37.49
N THR A 574 0.80 12.77 -38.58
CA THR A 574 0.09 14.06 -38.63
C THR A 574 -1.43 13.92 -38.79
N ASP A 575 -1.88 12.73 -39.16
CA ASP A 575 -3.28 12.36 -39.36
C ASP A 575 -3.98 11.89 -38.07
N VAL A 576 -3.25 11.81 -36.95
CA VAL A 576 -3.80 11.44 -35.64
C VAL A 576 -3.91 12.68 -34.77
N LYS A 577 -5.05 12.86 -34.11
CA LYS A 577 -5.29 13.93 -33.14
C LYS A 577 -5.51 13.38 -31.74
N VAL A 578 -5.23 14.22 -30.74
CA VAL A 578 -5.50 13.90 -29.34
C VAL A 578 -6.57 14.84 -28.81
N ILE A 579 -7.54 14.30 -28.09
CA ILE A 579 -8.48 15.05 -27.26
C ILE A 579 -8.58 14.42 -25.88
N GLY A 580 -9.22 15.07 -24.93
CA GLY A 580 -9.45 14.43 -23.64
C GLY A 580 -9.81 15.34 -22.50
N LEU A 581 -9.70 14.81 -21.29
CA LEU A 581 -9.87 15.50 -20.02
C LEU A 581 -8.49 15.71 -19.39
N SER A 582 -8.04 16.97 -19.25
CA SER A 582 -6.73 17.27 -18.64
C SER A 582 -6.63 18.75 -18.27
N LEU A 583 -5.57 19.11 -17.55
CA LEU A 583 -5.31 20.49 -17.15
C LEU A 583 -4.77 21.35 -18.31
N PRO A 584 -5.25 22.60 -18.47
CA PRO A 584 -4.75 23.51 -19.49
C PRO A 584 -3.24 23.74 -19.44
N ASN A 585 -2.70 23.87 -18.23
CA ASN A 585 -1.28 24.21 -18.03
C ASN A 585 -0.34 23.14 -18.59
N ILE A 586 -0.65 21.85 -18.40
CA ILE A 586 0.19 20.74 -18.86
C ILE A 586 -0.03 20.41 -20.33
N CYS A 587 -1.22 20.72 -20.88
CA CYS A 587 -1.54 20.49 -22.29
C CYS A 587 -1.14 21.64 -23.22
N LYS A 588 -0.82 22.82 -22.67
CA LYS A 588 -0.50 24.04 -23.42
C LYS A 588 0.51 23.83 -24.56
N PRO A 589 1.65 23.14 -24.38
CA PRO A 589 2.61 22.92 -25.47
C PRO A 589 2.02 22.11 -26.64
N TYR A 590 1.16 21.14 -26.35
CA TYR A 590 0.57 20.22 -27.32
C TYR A 590 -0.62 20.82 -28.06
N ILE A 591 -1.34 21.73 -27.40
CA ILE A 591 -2.39 22.54 -28.02
C ILE A 591 -1.75 23.51 -29.01
N HIS A 592 -0.68 24.22 -28.60
CA HIS A 592 0.03 25.13 -29.49
C HIS A 592 0.70 24.42 -30.67
N SER A 593 1.14 23.17 -30.51
CA SER A 593 1.65 22.38 -31.62
C SER A 593 0.56 21.79 -32.53
N GLY A 594 -0.73 21.93 -32.16
CA GLY A 594 -1.87 21.39 -32.90
C GLY A 594 -2.00 19.86 -32.86
N VAL A 595 -1.28 19.17 -31.97
CA VAL A 595 -1.37 17.71 -31.80
C VAL A 595 -2.56 17.36 -30.90
N VAL A 596 -2.69 18.09 -29.79
CA VAL A 596 -3.90 18.07 -28.95
C VAL A 596 -4.85 19.12 -29.51
N ASP A 597 -6.01 18.68 -30.01
CA ASP A 597 -6.99 19.58 -30.62
C ASP A 597 -7.85 20.29 -29.56
N SER A 598 -8.27 19.54 -28.53
CA SER A 598 -9.11 20.08 -27.47
C SER A 598 -8.97 19.31 -26.18
N ILE A 599 -9.01 20.03 -25.07
CA ILE A 599 -9.27 19.48 -23.74
C ILE A 599 -10.67 19.91 -23.29
N VAL A 600 -11.41 18.97 -22.72
CA VAL A 600 -12.71 19.18 -22.10
C VAL A 600 -12.47 19.30 -20.59
N LEU A 601 -13.13 20.25 -19.94
CA LEU A 601 -13.01 20.52 -18.50
C LEU A 601 -14.36 20.36 -17.82
#